data_AF-A0A0M4KC62-F1
#
_entry.id   AF-A0A0M4KC62-F1
#
_cell.length_a   1.000
_cell.length_b   1.000
_cell.length_c   1.000
_cell.angle_alpha   90.00
_cell.angle_beta   90.00
_cell.angle_gamma   90.00
#
_symmetry.space_group_name_H-M   'P 1'
#
loop_
_entity.id
_entity.type
_entity.pdbx_description
1 polymer ?
#
loop_
_entity_poly.entity_id
_entity_poly.type
_entity_poly.pdbx_seq_one_letter_code
_entity_poly.pdbx_strand_id
1 'polypeptide(L)'
;MQLILRAAKHFILASILLFLHFPNVHAGTGWCHPVNGTIPYIFNFTKNINDPNQNQTGYLFNNIYTWGSTVPSPVTCDCKAGEGDGATYFKTETSLPIARQDGSTVWYTVNEYLQASAKAYIGGLTNSYVPVPWDNATNGASGDSYIQCDGKVSAYANTGASGKISLYIVKPFVGESNFSVKLFDVYRSNNKGSFGGPPVSTVYITGMIIVPQNCIIDTGSIVSVDFGNIPTSAFQTAGVKAINVLPVKKDVNIQCTNIAAQANLTLRLESEKVWG
;
A
#
# COMPACT_ATOMS: atom_id res chain seq x y z
N MET A 1 -27.64 -62.61 -52.06
CA MET A 1 -27.78 -61.83 -50.80
C MET A 1 -26.52 -61.86 -49.90
N GLN A 2 -25.31 -62.08 -50.45
CA GLN A 2 -24.05 -62.05 -49.68
C GLN A 2 -23.09 -60.93 -50.09
N LEU A 3 -23.20 -60.38 -51.32
CA LEU A 3 -22.37 -59.25 -51.76
C LEU A 3 -22.77 -57.91 -51.12
N ILE A 4 -24.07 -57.69 -50.86
CA ILE A 4 -24.57 -56.42 -50.30
C ILE A 4 -24.15 -56.26 -48.81
N LEU A 5 -24.08 -57.35 -48.05
CA LEU A 5 -23.61 -57.31 -46.65
C LEU A 5 -22.11 -57.02 -46.52
N ARG A 6 -21.27 -57.39 -47.50
CA ARG A 6 -19.82 -57.10 -47.45
C ARG A 6 -19.52 -55.63 -47.69
N ALA A 7 -20.25 -54.98 -48.62
CA ALA A 7 -20.10 -53.55 -48.91
C ALA A 7 -20.55 -52.67 -47.72
N ALA A 8 -21.65 -53.02 -47.05
CA ALA A 8 -22.13 -52.30 -45.87
C ALA A 8 -21.15 -52.38 -44.68
N LYS A 9 -20.48 -53.51 -44.49
CA LYS A 9 -19.48 -53.70 -43.41
C LYS A 9 -18.23 -52.84 -43.62
N HIS A 10 -17.80 -52.65 -44.88
CA HIS A 10 -16.64 -51.80 -45.21
C HIS A 10 -16.98 -50.30 -45.13
N PHE A 11 -18.21 -49.91 -45.48
CA PHE A 11 -18.68 -48.51 -45.34
C PHE A 11 -18.84 -48.07 -43.88
N ILE A 12 -19.27 -48.98 -43.00
CA ILE A 12 -19.41 -48.70 -41.56
C ILE A 12 -18.03 -48.62 -40.88
N LEU A 13 -17.07 -49.49 -41.24
CA LEU A 13 -15.70 -49.40 -40.71
C LEU A 13 -14.96 -48.14 -41.19
N ALA A 14 -15.17 -47.71 -42.45
CA ALA A 14 -14.59 -46.47 -42.97
C ALA A 14 -15.19 -45.21 -42.31
N SER A 15 -16.47 -45.24 -41.93
CA SER A 15 -17.11 -44.12 -41.24
C SER A 15 -16.69 -44.01 -39.76
N ILE A 16 -16.37 -45.12 -39.08
CA ILE A 16 -15.89 -45.10 -37.68
C ILE A 16 -14.42 -44.65 -37.59
N LEU A 17 -13.59 -44.92 -38.62
CA LEU A 17 -12.20 -44.42 -38.65
C LEU A 17 -12.08 -42.91 -38.95
N LEU A 18 -13.10 -42.28 -39.53
CA LEU A 18 -13.08 -40.86 -39.88
C LEU A 18 -13.39 -39.92 -38.69
N PHE A 19 -13.95 -40.44 -37.59
CA PHE A 19 -14.26 -39.66 -36.38
C PHE A 19 -13.09 -39.58 -35.37
N LEU A 20 -11.96 -40.22 -35.64
CA LEU A 20 -10.79 -40.25 -34.73
C LEU A 20 -9.66 -39.28 -35.12
N HIS A 21 -9.88 -38.42 -36.12
CA HIS A 21 -8.92 -37.39 -36.55
C HIS A 21 -9.48 -35.98 -36.39
N PHE A 22 -10.13 -35.69 -35.26
CA PHE A 22 -10.14 -34.30 -34.79
C PHE A 22 -8.78 -34.07 -34.12
N PRO A 23 -7.89 -33.23 -34.68
CA PRO A 23 -6.75 -32.77 -33.91
C PRO A 23 -7.35 -32.11 -32.66
N ASN A 24 -7.02 -32.64 -31.48
CA ASN A 24 -7.26 -31.93 -30.24
C ASN A 24 -6.41 -30.65 -30.30
N VAL A 25 -6.95 -29.58 -30.87
CA VAL A 25 -6.39 -28.24 -30.75
C VAL A 25 -6.63 -27.85 -29.29
N HIS A 26 -5.73 -28.26 -28.40
CA HIS A 26 -5.65 -27.66 -27.09
C HIS A 26 -5.24 -26.21 -27.31
N ALA A 27 -6.21 -25.30 -27.16
CA ALA A 27 -5.94 -23.88 -27.06
C ALA A 27 -5.09 -23.66 -25.79
N GLY A 28 -4.02 -22.87 -25.90
CA GLY A 28 -3.17 -22.54 -24.76
C GLY A 28 -3.97 -21.89 -23.63
N THR A 29 -3.55 -22.11 -22.39
CA THR A 29 -4.25 -21.58 -21.20
C THR A 29 -4.24 -20.06 -21.14
N GLY A 30 -3.28 -19.43 -21.83
CA GLY A 30 -2.98 -18.00 -21.79
C GLY A 30 -2.12 -17.60 -20.59
N TRP A 31 -1.84 -18.51 -19.66
CA TRP A 31 -1.15 -18.21 -18.41
C TRP A 31 0.29 -17.82 -18.66
N CYS A 32 0.73 -16.72 -18.04
CA CYS A 32 2.11 -16.29 -18.11
C CYS A 32 2.91 -16.78 -16.91
N HIS A 33 4.12 -17.25 -17.18
CA HIS A 33 5.08 -17.79 -16.23
C HIS A 33 6.33 -16.92 -16.22
N PRO A 34 6.88 -16.60 -15.04
CA PRO A 34 8.13 -15.85 -14.96
C PRO A 34 9.31 -16.73 -15.44
N VAL A 35 10.19 -16.15 -16.25
CA VAL A 35 11.33 -16.88 -16.86
C VAL A 35 12.34 -17.33 -15.82
N ASN A 36 12.58 -16.53 -14.77
CA ASN A 36 13.57 -16.79 -13.72
C ASN A 36 12.92 -16.91 -12.33
N GLY A 37 11.68 -17.39 -12.28
CA GLY A 37 10.89 -17.42 -11.04
C GLY A 37 10.27 -16.06 -10.70
N THR A 38 9.32 -16.08 -9.77
CA THR A 38 8.57 -14.89 -9.34
C THR A 38 9.52 -13.81 -8.82
N ILE A 39 9.44 -12.61 -9.38
CA ILE A 39 10.32 -11.49 -9.00
C ILE A 39 9.82 -10.83 -7.70
N PRO A 40 10.64 -10.78 -6.63
CA PRO A 40 10.29 -10.05 -5.42
C PRO A 40 10.66 -8.57 -5.56
N TYR A 41 9.66 -7.69 -5.45
CA TYR A 41 9.87 -6.26 -5.28
C TYR A 41 9.73 -5.89 -3.81
N ILE A 42 10.82 -5.45 -3.18
CA ILE A 42 10.87 -5.14 -1.75
C ILE A 42 11.07 -3.64 -1.58
N PHE A 43 10.16 -2.99 -0.86
CA PHE A 43 10.21 -1.55 -0.59
C PHE A 43 10.10 -1.24 0.89
N ASN A 44 10.80 -0.20 1.33
CA ASN A 44 10.78 0.27 2.70
C ASN A 44 10.52 1.78 2.72
N PHE A 45 9.69 2.26 3.65
CA PHE A 45 9.48 3.69 3.83
C PHE A 45 9.31 4.06 5.30
N THR A 46 9.65 5.31 5.61
CA THR A 46 9.49 5.92 6.93
C THR A 46 8.65 7.18 6.83
N LYS A 47 7.71 7.36 7.76
CA LYS A 47 6.89 8.57 7.87
C LYS A 47 6.90 9.10 9.30
N ASN A 48 7.27 10.37 9.44
CA ASN A 48 7.05 11.13 10.68
C ASN A 48 5.70 11.86 10.62
N ILE A 49 4.90 11.74 11.68
CA ILE A 49 3.60 12.41 11.87
C ILE A 49 3.79 13.52 12.92
N ASN A 50 4.15 14.73 12.46
CA ASN A 50 4.45 15.83 13.37
C ASN A 50 3.21 16.63 13.79
N ASP A 51 2.13 16.58 13.00
CA ASP A 51 0.86 17.23 13.33
C ASP A 51 -0.01 16.25 14.13
N PRO A 52 -0.35 16.56 15.39
CA PRO A 52 -1.18 15.69 16.23
C PRO A 52 -2.57 15.39 15.64
N ASN A 53 -3.10 16.27 14.80
CA ASN A 53 -4.39 16.05 14.13
C ASN A 53 -4.32 14.91 13.11
N GLN A 54 -3.11 14.57 12.67
CA GLN A 54 -2.86 13.45 11.77
C GLN A 54 -2.69 12.12 12.50
N ASN A 55 -2.59 12.11 13.84
CA ASN A 55 -2.56 10.92 14.69
C ASN A 55 -3.92 10.69 15.39
N GLN A 56 -4.99 10.59 14.61
CA GLN A 56 -6.34 10.38 15.12
C GLN A 56 -7.01 9.21 14.41
N THR A 57 -7.86 8.48 15.13
CA THR A 57 -8.71 7.45 14.53
C THR A 57 -9.48 8.04 13.35
N GLY A 58 -9.44 7.38 12.20
CA GLY A 58 -10.09 7.92 11.00
C GLY A 58 -9.17 8.69 10.06
N TYR A 59 -7.98 9.10 10.52
CA TYR A 59 -7.09 9.89 9.70
C TYR A 59 -6.54 9.07 8.54
N LEU A 60 -6.64 9.63 7.33
CA LEU A 60 -6.29 9.00 6.07
C LEU A 60 -5.07 9.70 5.44
N PHE A 61 -3.94 9.00 5.38
CA PHE A 61 -2.80 9.38 4.56
C PHE A 61 -2.94 8.81 3.15
N ASN A 62 -3.49 9.62 2.24
CA ASN A 62 -3.62 9.24 0.84
C ASN A 62 -2.26 9.25 0.11
N ASN A 63 -1.90 8.13 -0.53
CA ASN A 63 -0.64 7.94 -1.25
C ASN A 63 0.60 8.36 -0.44
N ILE A 64 0.66 7.95 0.83
CA ILE A 64 1.71 8.33 1.78
C ILE A 64 3.12 8.00 1.27
N TYR A 65 3.24 6.96 0.44
CA TYR A 65 4.47 6.54 -0.18
C TYR A 65 4.21 6.04 -1.60
N THR A 66 5.12 6.36 -2.52
CA THR A 66 5.12 5.89 -3.91
C THR A 66 6.36 5.03 -4.10
N TRP A 67 6.17 3.80 -4.57
CA TRP A 67 7.27 2.88 -4.90
C TRP A 67 7.47 2.78 -6.41
N GLY A 68 8.65 2.31 -6.79
CA GLY A 68 9.00 2.03 -8.17
C GLY A 68 10.26 1.17 -8.25
N SER A 69 10.28 0.24 -9.19
CA SER A 69 11.44 -0.56 -9.54
C SER A 69 11.61 -0.60 -11.05
N THR A 70 12.86 -0.55 -11.49
CA THR A 70 13.24 -0.75 -12.90
C THR A 70 13.63 -2.19 -13.19
N VAL A 71 13.66 -3.07 -12.18
CA VAL A 71 14.02 -4.47 -12.34
C VAL A 71 12.95 -5.17 -13.20
N PRO A 72 13.34 -5.74 -14.35
CA PRO A 72 12.39 -6.38 -15.26
C PRO A 72 11.79 -7.65 -14.65
N SER A 73 10.50 -7.90 -14.91
CA SER A 73 9.87 -9.20 -14.71
C SER A 73 9.66 -9.87 -16.08
N PRO A 74 10.65 -10.63 -16.60
CA PRO A 74 10.51 -11.31 -17.87
C PRO A 74 9.55 -12.50 -17.74
N VAL A 75 8.63 -12.63 -18.69
CA VAL A 75 7.60 -13.68 -18.67
C VAL A 75 7.45 -14.34 -20.04
N THR A 76 7.05 -15.60 -20.04
CA THR A 76 6.60 -16.36 -21.22
C THR A 76 5.17 -16.82 -20.98
N CYS A 77 4.32 -16.88 -22.01
CA CYS A 77 2.91 -17.24 -21.86
C CYS A 77 2.57 -18.50 -22.64
N ASP A 78 1.71 -19.33 -22.05
CA ASP A 78 1.22 -20.56 -22.66
C ASP A 78 0.12 -20.24 -23.69
N CYS A 79 0.54 -20.01 -24.94
CA CYS A 79 -0.33 -19.78 -26.09
C CYS A 79 0.45 -20.02 -27.39
N LYS A 80 -0.27 -20.30 -28.48
CA LYS A 80 0.29 -20.30 -29.84
C LYS A 80 0.05 -18.97 -30.56
N ALA A 81 0.83 -18.66 -31.61
CA ALA A 81 0.55 -17.51 -32.47
C ALA A 81 -0.92 -17.51 -32.96
N GLY A 82 -1.59 -16.37 -32.81
CA GLY A 82 -3.00 -16.20 -33.16
C GLY A 82 -3.99 -16.79 -32.15
N GLU A 83 -3.52 -17.37 -31.04
CA GLU A 83 -4.36 -17.80 -29.92
C GLU A 83 -4.43 -16.74 -28.81
N GLY A 84 -5.57 -16.74 -28.11
CA GLY A 84 -5.88 -15.89 -26.97
C GLY A 84 -6.74 -14.68 -27.31
N ASP A 85 -7.08 -13.89 -26.29
CA ASP A 85 -8.07 -12.80 -26.40
C ASP A 85 -7.56 -11.57 -27.16
N GLY A 86 -6.37 -11.65 -27.73
CA GLY A 86 -5.78 -10.51 -28.39
C GLY A 86 -5.20 -9.47 -27.43
N ALA A 87 -5.19 -9.67 -26.10
CA ALA A 87 -4.78 -8.65 -25.12
C ALA A 87 -4.06 -9.24 -23.89
N THR A 88 -3.32 -8.40 -23.14
CA THR A 88 -2.73 -8.78 -21.85
C THR A 88 -3.64 -8.37 -20.68
N TYR A 89 -3.88 -9.31 -19.77
CA TYR A 89 -4.65 -9.16 -18.55
C TYR A 89 -3.79 -9.44 -17.31
N PHE A 90 -4.20 -8.84 -16.19
CA PHE A 90 -3.54 -8.91 -14.91
C PHE A 90 -4.55 -9.20 -13.80
N LYS A 91 -4.11 -10.02 -12.85
CA LYS A 91 -4.80 -10.27 -11.59
C LYS A 91 -3.85 -9.94 -10.44
N THR A 92 -4.37 -9.40 -9.35
CA THR A 92 -3.62 -9.24 -8.10
C THR A 92 -4.31 -9.96 -6.97
N GLU A 93 -3.52 -10.62 -6.13
CA GLU A 93 -4.02 -11.35 -4.97
C GLU A 93 -3.25 -10.96 -3.72
N THR A 94 -3.93 -10.92 -2.58
CA THR A 94 -3.31 -10.71 -1.29
C THR A 94 -3.94 -11.61 -0.26
N SER A 95 -3.15 -12.06 0.70
CA SER A 95 -3.61 -12.82 1.87
C SER A 95 -3.83 -11.94 3.09
N LEU A 96 -3.68 -10.61 2.94
CA LEU A 96 -3.91 -9.69 4.05
C LEU A 96 -5.39 -9.68 4.45
N PRO A 97 -5.72 -9.62 5.76
CA PRO A 97 -7.10 -9.57 6.21
C PRO A 97 -7.78 -8.28 5.71
N ILE A 98 -8.91 -8.43 5.03
CA ILE A 98 -9.74 -7.30 4.64
C ILE A 98 -10.30 -6.66 5.91
N ALA A 99 -10.05 -5.36 6.07
CA ALA A 99 -10.53 -4.58 7.20
C ALA A 99 -11.80 -3.81 6.86
N ARG A 100 -11.84 -3.19 5.67
CA ARG A 100 -12.98 -2.41 5.17
C ARG A 100 -12.87 -2.21 3.65
N GLN A 101 -13.96 -1.77 3.04
CA GLN A 101 -14.01 -1.42 1.63
C GLN A 101 -14.77 -0.10 1.44
N ASP A 102 -14.16 0.83 0.71
CA ASP A 102 -14.72 2.13 0.37
C ASP A 102 -14.85 2.26 -1.16
N GLY A 103 -16.03 1.98 -1.68
CA GLY A 103 -16.24 1.89 -3.13
C GLY A 103 -15.30 0.85 -3.75
N SER A 104 -14.38 1.30 -4.62
CA SER A 104 -13.39 0.45 -5.27
C SER A 104 -12.08 0.28 -4.50
N THR A 105 -11.91 0.95 -3.35
CA THR A 105 -10.69 0.85 -2.55
C THR A 105 -10.88 -0.17 -1.44
N VAL A 106 -10.07 -1.23 -1.44
CA VAL A 106 -10.04 -2.22 -0.36
C VAL A 106 -8.92 -1.87 0.61
N TRP A 107 -9.23 -1.90 1.90
CA TRP A 107 -8.31 -1.65 3.00
C TRP A 107 -8.04 -2.94 3.74
N TYR A 108 -6.77 -3.17 4.04
CA TYR A 108 -6.28 -4.36 4.72
C TYR A 108 -5.67 -4.01 6.06
N THR A 109 -5.88 -4.86 7.06
CA THR A 109 -5.19 -4.72 8.36
C THR A 109 -3.71 -5.07 8.17
N VAL A 110 -2.81 -4.14 8.51
CA VAL A 110 -1.36 -4.38 8.47
C VAL A 110 -0.74 -4.50 9.86
N ASN A 111 -1.35 -3.89 10.88
CA ASN A 111 -1.10 -4.16 12.30
C ASN A 111 -2.30 -3.65 13.14
N GLU A 112 -2.16 -3.58 14.47
CA GLU A 112 -3.24 -3.13 15.37
C GLU A 112 -3.59 -1.62 15.27
N TYR A 113 -2.68 -0.81 14.72
CA TYR A 113 -2.83 0.66 14.64
C TYR A 113 -3.21 1.14 13.24
N LEU A 114 -2.85 0.38 12.20
CA LEU A 114 -2.84 0.81 10.82
C LEU A 114 -3.57 -0.16 9.91
N GLN A 115 -4.32 0.42 8.98
CA GLN A 115 -4.79 -0.25 7.76
C GLN A 115 -4.06 0.35 6.55
N ALA A 116 -3.89 -0.46 5.51
CA ALA A 116 -3.28 -0.04 4.26
C ALA A 116 -4.17 -0.35 3.06
N SER A 117 -4.15 0.54 2.07
CA SER A 117 -4.66 0.28 0.72
C SER A 117 -3.59 0.63 -0.30
N ALA A 118 -3.67 0.05 -1.49
CA ALA A 118 -2.65 0.20 -2.50
C ALA A 118 -3.24 0.47 -3.88
N LYS A 119 -2.46 1.18 -4.70
CA LYS A 119 -2.67 1.30 -6.15
C LYS A 119 -1.42 0.83 -6.84
N ALA A 120 -1.56 -0.07 -7.79
CA ALA A 120 -0.44 -0.53 -8.61
C ALA A 120 -0.54 0.10 -10.00
N TYR A 121 0.61 0.41 -10.59
CA TYR A 121 0.69 1.00 -11.92
C TYR A 121 0.52 -0.08 -12.98
N ILE A 122 -0.38 0.18 -13.93
CA ILE A 122 -0.56 -0.62 -15.14
C ILE A 122 -0.03 0.21 -16.31
N GLY A 123 0.99 -0.32 -16.98
CA GLY A 123 1.58 0.30 -18.17
C GLY A 123 0.72 0.15 -19.43
N GLY A 124 1.35 0.26 -20.60
CA GLY A 124 0.65 0.19 -21.88
C GLY A 124 -0.25 1.41 -22.11
N LEU A 125 -1.41 1.19 -22.73
CA LEU A 125 -2.40 2.23 -23.01
C LEU A 125 -3.20 2.63 -21.76
N THR A 126 -3.29 1.74 -20.76
CA THR A 126 -3.95 2.07 -19.48
C THR A 126 -3.21 3.17 -18.73
N ASN A 127 -1.87 3.12 -18.71
CA ASN A 127 -0.98 4.16 -18.22
C ASN A 127 -1.44 4.85 -16.91
N SER A 128 -1.83 4.07 -15.90
CA SER A 128 -2.48 4.61 -14.71
C SER A 128 -2.25 3.78 -13.46
N TYR A 129 -2.40 4.40 -12.30
CA TYR A 129 -2.39 3.75 -10.99
C TYR A 129 -3.80 3.29 -10.63
N VAL A 130 -4.02 1.98 -10.61
CA VAL A 130 -5.34 1.38 -10.38
C VAL A 130 -5.40 0.78 -8.97
N PRO A 131 -6.46 1.00 -8.17
CA PRO A 131 -6.63 0.37 -6.86
C PRO A 131 -6.61 -1.15 -6.95
N VAL A 132 -5.78 -1.81 -6.14
CA VAL A 132 -5.77 -3.28 -6.02
C VAL A 132 -6.80 -3.74 -4.97
N PRO A 133 -7.39 -4.95 -5.09
CA PRO A 133 -7.05 -6.01 -6.03
C PRO A 133 -7.73 -5.87 -7.41
N TRP A 134 -7.25 -6.65 -8.38
CA TRP A 134 -7.80 -6.75 -9.74
C TRP A 134 -8.03 -8.21 -10.08
N ASP A 135 -9.14 -8.52 -10.76
CA ASP A 135 -9.35 -9.86 -11.30
C ASP A 135 -9.05 -9.96 -12.81
N ASN A 136 -9.12 -8.85 -13.54
CA ASN A 136 -9.05 -8.81 -15.00
C ASN A 136 -8.61 -7.45 -15.55
N ALA A 137 -7.70 -6.76 -14.87
CA ALA A 137 -7.23 -5.47 -15.35
C ALA A 137 -6.41 -5.66 -16.63
N THR A 138 -6.47 -4.74 -17.57
CA THR A 138 -5.70 -4.82 -18.83
C THR A 138 -4.78 -3.61 -18.96
N ASN A 139 -3.65 -3.77 -19.65
CA ASN A 139 -2.80 -2.66 -20.10
C ASN A 139 -3.26 -2.05 -21.43
N GLY A 140 -4.37 -2.56 -22.01
CA GLY A 140 -4.91 -2.10 -23.28
C GLY A 140 -4.04 -2.44 -24.50
N ALA A 141 -2.92 -3.13 -24.32
CA ALA A 141 -2.09 -3.58 -25.43
C ALA A 141 -2.77 -4.78 -26.10
N SER A 142 -3.06 -4.66 -27.40
CA SER A 142 -3.74 -5.70 -28.16
C SER A 142 -3.12 -6.00 -29.53
N GLY A 143 -3.12 -7.26 -29.94
CA GLY A 143 -2.58 -7.77 -31.20
C GLY A 143 -1.33 -8.64 -31.05
N ASP A 144 -1.00 -9.40 -32.10
CA ASP A 144 0.05 -10.45 -32.09
C ASP A 144 1.46 -9.93 -31.75
N SER A 145 1.73 -8.64 -31.94
CA SER A 145 3.01 -8.01 -31.58
C SER A 145 3.15 -7.76 -30.07
N TYR A 146 2.04 -7.68 -29.34
CA TYR A 146 2.00 -7.42 -27.89
C TYR A 146 1.82 -8.70 -27.08
N ILE A 147 1.27 -9.74 -27.70
CA ILE A 147 1.05 -11.05 -27.12
C ILE A 147 2.28 -11.92 -27.43
N GLN A 148 3.02 -12.28 -26.39
CA GLN A 148 4.19 -13.15 -26.55
C GLN A 148 3.75 -14.61 -26.43
N CYS A 149 3.44 -15.22 -27.57
CA CYS A 149 3.13 -16.64 -27.73
C CYS A 149 4.28 -17.40 -28.41
N ASP A 150 4.16 -18.72 -28.52
CA ASP A 150 5.19 -19.62 -29.10
C ASP A 150 6.53 -19.55 -28.37
N GLY A 151 6.49 -19.43 -27.03
CA GLY A 151 7.69 -19.40 -26.19
C GLY A 151 8.47 -18.07 -26.25
N LYS A 152 7.92 -17.03 -26.90
CA LYS A 152 8.50 -15.69 -26.87
C LYS A 152 8.51 -15.12 -25.46
N VAL A 153 9.59 -14.41 -25.14
CA VAL A 153 9.76 -13.76 -23.84
C VAL A 153 9.38 -12.29 -23.93
N SER A 154 8.44 -11.88 -23.08
CA SER A 154 8.16 -10.47 -22.80
C SER A 154 9.17 -9.96 -21.76
N ALA A 155 10.23 -9.28 -22.21
CA ALA A 155 11.30 -8.80 -21.33
C ALA A 155 10.87 -7.71 -20.32
N TYR A 156 9.80 -6.97 -20.61
CA TYR A 156 9.34 -5.83 -19.80
C TYR A 156 7.88 -5.99 -19.34
N ALA A 157 7.62 -6.87 -18.37
CA ALA A 157 6.29 -7.04 -17.76
C ALA A 157 6.20 -6.39 -16.38
N ASN A 158 6.51 -5.09 -16.28
CA ASN A 158 6.71 -4.39 -15.00
C ASN A 158 5.40 -3.88 -14.35
N THR A 159 4.24 -4.36 -14.77
CA THR A 159 2.96 -4.02 -14.09
C THR A 159 3.05 -4.41 -12.61
N GLY A 160 2.74 -3.48 -11.72
CA GLY A 160 2.88 -3.65 -10.27
C GLY A 160 4.25 -3.31 -9.68
N ALA A 161 5.31 -3.22 -10.49
CA ALA A 161 6.65 -2.81 -10.03
C ALA A 161 6.69 -1.36 -9.51
N SER A 162 5.70 -0.56 -9.86
CA SER A 162 5.45 0.79 -9.36
C SER A 162 4.05 0.91 -8.80
N GLY A 163 3.87 1.78 -7.80
CA GLY A 163 2.57 1.96 -7.16
C GLY A 163 2.60 2.94 -6.00
N LYS A 164 1.48 3.05 -5.30
CA LYS A 164 1.25 3.98 -4.19
C LYS A 164 0.54 3.26 -3.05
N ILE A 165 0.99 3.49 -1.82
CA ILE A 165 0.34 2.96 -0.60
C ILE A 165 -0.30 4.12 0.13
N SER A 166 -1.50 3.89 0.66
CA SER A 166 -2.21 4.81 1.56
C SER A 166 -2.36 4.14 2.91
N LEU A 167 -2.36 4.92 3.99
CA LEU A 167 -2.55 4.42 5.35
C LEU A 167 -3.75 5.07 6.01
N TYR A 168 -4.43 4.30 6.85
CA TYR A 168 -5.53 4.75 7.68
C TYR A 168 -5.22 4.42 9.14
N ILE A 169 -5.37 5.40 10.03
CA ILE A 169 -5.16 5.21 11.47
C ILE A 169 -6.43 4.61 12.08
N VAL A 170 -6.30 3.36 12.54
CA VAL A 170 -7.33 2.65 13.31
C VAL A 170 -7.29 3.06 14.77
N LYS A 171 -6.09 3.19 15.31
CA LYS A 171 -5.84 3.54 16.71
C LYS A 171 -4.63 4.47 16.78
N PRO A 172 -4.75 5.66 17.39
CA PRO A 172 -3.62 6.54 17.64
C PRO A 172 -2.55 5.85 18.46
N PHE A 173 -1.29 6.20 18.21
CA PHE A 173 -0.14 5.67 18.95
C PHE A 173 0.93 6.73 19.15
N VAL A 174 1.90 6.42 20.01
CA VAL A 174 3.04 7.28 20.35
C VAL A 174 4.30 6.48 20.14
N GLY A 175 5.36 7.12 19.64
CA GLY A 175 6.60 6.44 19.29
C GLY A 175 6.48 5.79 17.91
N GLU A 176 6.91 4.53 17.80
CA GLU A 176 7.06 3.86 16.51
C GLU A 176 6.01 2.75 16.33
N SER A 177 5.39 2.72 15.15
CA SER A 177 4.57 1.60 14.68
C SER A 177 5.12 1.13 13.34
N ASN A 178 5.49 -0.15 13.26
CA ASN A 178 5.98 -0.76 12.02
C ASN A 178 5.09 -1.90 11.54
N PHE A 179 5.21 -2.21 10.26
CA PHE A 179 4.64 -3.41 9.64
C PHE A 179 5.55 -3.87 8.51
N SER A 180 5.59 -5.17 8.25
CA SER A 180 6.23 -5.76 7.07
C SER A 180 5.32 -6.83 6.51
N VAL A 181 4.87 -6.64 5.26
CA VAL A 181 3.83 -7.47 4.66
C VAL A 181 4.13 -7.81 3.20
N LYS A 182 3.69 -9.00 2.78
CA LYS A 182 3.44 -9.28 1.36
C LYS A 182 2.19 -8.52 0.96
N LEU A 183 2.35 -7.44 0.21
CA LEU A 183 1.24 -6.54 -0.14
C LEU A 183 0.29 -7.18 -1.15
N PHE A 184 0.83 -7.71 -2.25
CA PHE A 184 0.11 -8.54 -3.22
C PHE A 184 1.06 -9.29 -4.15
N ASP A 185 0.53 -10.34 -4.77
CA ASP A 185 1.08 -11.02 -5.93
C ASP A 185 0.47 -10.45 -7.21
N VAL A 186 1.23 -10.44 -8.31
CA VAL A 186 0.75 -10.06 -9.66
C VAL A 186 0.79 -11.30 -10.55
N TYR A 187 -0.33 -11.59 -11.19
CA TYR A 187 -0.45 -12.62 -12.22
C TYR A 187 -0.71 -11.96 -13.56
N ARG A 188 -0.29 -12.62 -14.64
CA ARG A 188 -0.49 -12.15 -16.01
C ARG A 188 -1.06 -13.28 -16.87
N SER A 189 -1.94 -12.91 -17.79
CA SER A 189 -2.51 -13.82 -18.77
C SER A 189 -2.77 -13.13 -20.11
N ASN A 190 -2.79 -13.89 -21.19
CA ASN A 190 -3.29 -13.45 -22.49
C ASN A 190 -4.77 -13.79 -22.72
N ASN A 191 -5.40 -14.47 -21.75
CA ASN A 191 -6.81 -14.83 -21.76
C ASN A 191 -7.49 -14.21 -20.55
N LYS A 192 -8.58 -13.48 -20.77
CA LYS A 192 -9.38 -12.88 -19.70
C LYS A 192 -9.94 -13.97 -18.80
N GLY A 193 -9.81 -13.76 -17.49
CA GLY A 193 -10.32 -14.66 -16.45
C GLY A 193 -9.49 -15.93 -16.23
N SER A 194 -8.39 -16.11 -16.97
CA SER A 194 -7.59 -17.33 -16.93
C SER A 194 -6.24 -17.07 -16.26
N PHE A 195 -6.13 -17.33 -14.95
CA PHE A 195 -4.93 -17.05 -14.14
C PHE A 195 -4.50 -18.25 -13.28
N GLY A 196 -4.16 -19.38 -13.91
CA GLY A 196 -3.70 -20.59 -13.20
C GLY A 196 -2.18 -20.73 -13.08
N GLY A 197 -1.41 -19.86 -13.73
CA GLY A 197 0.05 -19.83 -13.62
C GLY A 197 0.53 -19.23 -12.29
N PRO A 198 1.83 -19.38 -11.97
CA PRO A 198 2.43 -18.74 -10.79
C PRO A 198 2.45 -17.20 -10.94
N PRO A 199 2.56 -16.44 -9.84
CA PRO A 199 2.69 -15.01 -9.93
C PRO A 199 3.98 -14.61 -10.65
N VAL A 200 3.91 -13.57 -11.49
CA VAL A 200 5.05 -13.05 -12.24
C VAL A 200 5.93 -12.13 -11.38
N SER A 201 5.32 -11.49 -10.39
CA SER A 201 6.01 -10.71 -9.36
C SER A 201 5.22 -10.67 -8.07
N THR A 202 5.91 -10.37 -6.98
CA THR A 202 5.33 -10.18 -5.65
C THR A 202 5.83 -8.87 -5.08
N VAL A 203 4.96 -8.06 -4.51
CA VAL A 203 5.31 -6.79 -3.87
C VAL A 203 5.29 -6.95 -2.35
N TYR A 204 6.41 -6.64 -1.71
CA TYR A 204 6.59 -6.57 -0.27
C TYR A 204 6.80 -5.12 0.15
N ILE A 205 6.13 -4.70 1.22
CA ILE A 205 6.31 -3.37 1.80
C ILE A 205 6.57 -3.47 3.30
N THR A 206 7.60 -2.76 3.74
CA THR A 206 7.82 -2.43 5.15
C THR A 206 7.58 -0.94 5.35
N GLY A 207 6.71 -0.60 6.31
CA GLY A 207 6.45 0.79 6.70
C GLY A 207 6.85 1.02 8.16
N MET A 208 7.47 2.16 8.43
CA MET A 208 7.76 2.65 9.79
C MET A 208 7.12 4.02 9.98
N ILE A 209 6.15 4.11 10.89
CA ILE A 209 5.44 5.35 11.20
C ILE A 209 5.85 5.81 12.59
N ILE A 210 6.30 7.07 12.69
CA ILE A 210 6.82 7.67 13.90
C ILE A 210 5.92 8.82 14.31
N VAL A 211 5.40 8.79 15.53
CA VAL A 211 4.61 9.84 16.14
C VAL A 211 5.37 10.40 17.35
N PRO A 212 5.93 11.63 17.27
CA PRO A 212 6.59 12.26 18.39
C PRO A 212 5.60 12.71 19.48
N GLN A 213 6.12 12.82 20.69
CA GLN A 213 5.43 13.51 21.78
C GLN A 213 5.57 15.02 21.58
N ASN A 214 4.50 15.78 21.83
CA ASN A 214 4.52 17.23 21.70
C ASN A 214 3.73 17.90 22.82
N CYS A 215 4.25 18.99 23.37
CA CYS A 215 3.56 19.83 24.36
C CYS A 215 3.69 21.29 23.95
N ILE A 216 2.56 22.00 23.92
CA ILE A 216 2.49 23.41 23.62
C ILE A 216 2.05 24.13 24.89
N ILE A 217 2.83 25.13 25.30
CA ILE A 217 2.52 26.01 26.43
C ILE A 217 1.79 27.23 25.88
N ASP A 218 0.56 27.45 26.38
CA ASP A 218 -0.37 28.53 26.04
C ASP A 218 -0.57 28.75 24.54
N THR A 219 -1.79 28.51 24.06
CA THR A 219 -2.21 28.58 22.65
C THR A 219 -2.23 30.01 22.08
N GLY A 220 -1.08 30.69 22.06
CA GLY A 220 -0.88 32.01 21.45
C GLY A 220 -1.05 33.23 22.37
N SER A 221 -1.04 33.06 23.69
CA SER A 221 -1.20 34.18 24.65
C SER A 221 0.10 34.48 25.40
N ILE A 222 0.42 35.78 25.57
CA ILE A 222 1.52 36.21 26.42
C ILE A 222 1.16 35.93 27.88
N VAL A 223 1.96 35.12 28.57
CA VAL A 223 1.85 34.95 30.03
C VAL A 223 2.39 36.20 30.71
N SER A 224 1.52 37.18 30.95
CA SER A 224 1.84 38.37 31.72
C SER A 224 1.55 38.15 33.20
N VAL A 225 2.53 38.48 34.05
CA VAL A 225 2.41 38.50 35.51
C VAL A 225 2.61 39.94 35.98
N ASP A 226 1.52 40.56 36.39
CA ASP A 226 1.52 41.92 36.94
C ASP A 226 1.49 41.85 38.47
N PHE A 227 2.53 42.39 39.11
CA PHE A 227 2.64 42.48 40.57
C PHE A 227 2.02 43.76 41.14
N GLY A 228 1.53 44.65 40.27
CA GLY A 228 1.04 45.97 40.63
C GLY A 228 2.15 46.90 41.10
N ASN A 229 1.75 48.04 41.69
CA ASN A 229 2.70 49.01 42.22
C ASN A 229 3.13 48.63 43.65
N ILE A 230 4.40 48.27 43.82
CA ILE A 230 4.98 47.92 45.13
C ILE A 230 5.91 49.05 45.58
N PRO A 231 5.68 49.68 46.74
CA PRO A 231 6.55 50.74 47.22
C PRO A 231 7.92 50.19 47.60
N THR A 232 8.99 50.95 47.30
CA THR A 232 10.37 50.54 47.61
C THR A 232 10.58 50.21 49.09
N SER A 233 9.87 50.91 49.99
CA SER A 233 9.92 50.67 51.44
C SER A 233 9.42 49.29 51.88
N ALA A 234 8.73 48.55 51.00
CA ALA A 234 8.30 47.18 51.27
C ALA A 234 9.43 46.14 51.07
N PHE A 235 10.53 46.50 50.39
CA PHE A 235 11.70 45.64 50.18
C PHE A 235 12.78 45.96 51.22
N GLN A 236 12.71 45.30 52.38
CA GLN A 236 13.62 45.57 53.50
C GLN A 236 14.85 44.66 53.53
N THR A 237 14.77 43.47 52.92
CA THR A 237 15.82 42.44 52.97
C THR A 237 16.00 41.78 51.60
N ALA A 238 17.26 41.69 51.14
CA ALA A 238 17.59 41.06 49.86
C ALA A 238 17.21 39.57 49.85
N GLY A 239 16.66 39.11 48.72
CA GLY A 239 16.21 37.72 48.55
C GLY A 239 14.87 37.40 49.24
N VAL A 240 14.26 38.36 49.94
CA VAL A 240 12.99 38.18 50.65
C VAL A 240 11.87 38.89 49.88
N LYS A 241 10.68 38.27 49.85
CA LYS A 241 9.47 38.86 49.29
C LYS A 241 9.12 40.18 50.01
N ALA A 242 8.66 41.18 49.26
CA ALA A 242 8.17 42.43 49.83
C ALA A 242 7.09 42.22 50.90
N ILE A 243 7.17 43.01 51.98
CA ILE A 243 6.24 42.96 53.12
C ILE A 243 4.84 43.40 52.66
N ASN A 244 3.81 42.70 53.14
CA ASN A 244 2.40 42.94 52.82
C ASN A 244 2.02 42.83 51.32
N VAL A 245 2.90 42.33 50.45
CA VAL A 245 2.57 41.99 49.06
C VAL A 245 2.08 40.55 49.00
N LEU A 246 0.98 40.28 48.29
CA LEU A 246 0.48 38.92 48.11
C LEU A 246 1.17 38.25 46.91
N PRO A 247 1.47 36.93 46.96
CA PRO A 247 1.96 36.23 45.77
C PRO A 247 0.91 36.24 44.67
N VAL A 248 1.34 36.52 43.43
CA VAL A 248 0.48 36.39 42.25
C VAL A 248 0.47 34.93 41.82
N LYS A 249 -0.72 34.34 41.69
CA LYS A 249 -0.90 33.02 41.09
C LYS A 249 -1.32 33.20 39.64
N LYS A 250 -0.62 32.52 38.74
CA LYS A 250 -0.95 32.50 37.32
C LYS A 250 -1.00 31.05 36.86
N ASP A 251 -2.16 30.67 36.33
CA ASP A 251 -2.33 29.38 35.69
C ASP A 251 -1.78 29.46 34.27
N VAL A 252 -0.99 28.45 33.90
CA VAL A 252 -0.44 28.28 32.56
C VAL A 252 -0.99 26.99 31.99
N ASN A 253 -1.66 27.08 30.84
CA ASN A 253 -2.24 25.91 30.21
C ASN A 253 -1.18 25.21 29.35
N ILE A 254 -1.00 23.92 29.58
CA ILE A 254 -0.09 23.09 28.79
C ILE A 254 -0.94 22.05 28.07
N GLN A 255 -0.95 22.14 26.74
CA GLN A 255 -1.61 21.15 25.90
C GLN A 255 -0.56 20.19 25.38
N CYS A 256 -0.53 18.99 25.96
CA CYS A 256 0.27 17.90 25.46
C CYS A 256 -0.57 16.99 24.57
N THR A 257 0.01 16.63 23.44
CA THR A 257 -0.53 15.64 22.51
C THR A 257 0.39 14.44 22.49
N ASN A 258 -0.19 13.25 22.32
CA ASN A 258 0.57 11.99 22.24
C ASN A 258 1.40 11.70 23.51
N ILE A 259 0.90 12.07 24.70
CA ILE A 259 1.53 11.75 25.99
C ILE A 259 0.71 10.67 26.71
N ALA A 260 1.40 9.67 27.28
CA ALA A 260 0.78 8.64 28.12
C ALA A 260 0.22 9.27 29.40
N ALA A 261 -0.90 8.74 29.91
CA ALA A 261 -1.61 9.26 31.09
C ALA A 261 -0.77 9.37 32.38
N GLN A 262 0.42 8.78 32.42
CA GLN A 262 1.33 8.73 33.56
C GLN A 262 2.73 9.32 33.26
N ALA A 263 2.88 10.11 32.19
CA ALA A 263 4.16 10.75 31.91
C ALA A 263 4.47 11.85 32.94
N ASN A 264 5.73 11.90 33.38
CA ASN A 264 6.21 13.00 34.22
C ASN A 264 6.48 14.24 33.36
N LEU A 265 5.86 15.36 33.70
CA LEU A 265 6.14 16.65 33.09
C LEU A 265 7.03 17.48 34.03
N THR A 266 8.14 17.98 33.50
CA THR A 266 9.02 18.91 34.23
C THR A 266 8.91 20.29 33.60
N LEU A 267 8.63 21.30 34.41
CA LEU A 267 8.65 22.71 34.00
C LEU A 267 9.94 23.37 34.51
N ARG A 268 10.62 24.10 33.63
CA ARG A 268 11.79 24.92 33.98
C ARG A 268 11.55 26.36 33.53
N LEU A 269 11.83 27.31 34.42
CA LEU A 269 11.92 28.72 34.09
C LEU A 269 13.38 29.06 33.82
N GLU A 270 13.65 29.63 32.64
CA GLU A 270 14.96 30.15 32.27
C GLU A 270 14.87 31.67 32.15
N SER A 271 15.75 32.38 32.82
CA SER A 271 15.80 33.84 32.83
C SER A 271 17.24 34.33 32.69
N GLU A 272 17.42 35.46 32.03
CA GLU A 272 18.71 36.12 31.99
C GLU A 272 19.04 36.74 33.36
N LYS A 273 20.31 36.68 33.74
CA LYS A 273 20.79 37.28 34.98
C LYS A 273 20.85 38.81 34.80
N VAL A 274 19.82 39.49 35.28
CA VAL A 274 19.85 40.96 35.43
C VAL A 274 20.60 41.32 36.71
N TRP A 275 21.66 42.11 36.56
CA TRP A 275 22.41 42.69 37.67
C TRP A 275 21.68 43.94 38.15
N GLY A 276 21.34 44.00 39.44
CA GLY A 276 20.77 45.15 40.13
C GLY A 276 21.41 45.31 41.49
#